data_AF-A0A352CN69-F1
#
_entry.id   AF-A0A352CN69-F1
#
_cell.length_a   1.000
_cell.length_b   1.000
_cell.length_c   1.000
_cell.angle_alpha   90.00
_cell.angle_beta   90.00
_cell.angle_gamma   90.00
#
_symmetry.space_group_name_H-M   'P 1'
#
loop_
_entity.id
_entity.type
_entity.pdbx_description
1 polymer ?
#
loop_
_entity_poly.entity_id
_entity_poly.type
_entity_poly.pdbx_seq_one_letter_code
_entity_poly.pdbx_strand_id
1 'polypeptide(L)'
;DLFDTMKKKLGDKQVIAEDLGLLTPSVLRLLKRTGYPGMKVLQFAFCAKDESAYLPQNHIKNCVIYTGTHDNDTTLSWYRDLSAADRRFASEYLNIPAGVKDADIPWYFIRSALASVADTAIIPMQDVLSLPHKARMNTPSTIGGNWQWRMKRGAFSKTRQNKLKKLTELYGRARI
;
A
#
# COMPACT_ATOMS: atom_id res chain seq x y z
N ASP A 1 -9.01 -21.74 -18.65
CA ASP A 1 -8.05 -22.76 -19.10
C ASP A 1 -6.65 -22.70 -18.49
N LEU A 2 -5.97 -21.56 -18.28
CA LEU A 2 -4.72 -21.57 -17.48
C LEU A 2 -4.98 -21.85 -16.00
N PHE A 3 -5.81 -21.02 -15.35
CA PHE A 3 -6.07 -21.12 -13.91
C PHE A 3 -6.87 -22.38 -13.53
N ASP A 4 -7.74 -22.85 -14.42
CA ASP A 4 -8.44 -24.12 -14.23
C ASP A 4 -7.46 -25.30 -14.25
N THR A 5 -6.50 -25.29 -15.19
CA THR A 5 -5.42 -26.28 -15.25
C THR A 5 -4.51 -26.19 -14.04
N MET A 6 -4.13 -24.98 -13.63
CA MET A 6 -3.34 -24.75 -12.43
C MET A 6 -4.04 -25.31 -11.18
N LYS A 7 -5.35 -25.05 -11.02
CA LYS A 7 -6.15 -25.60 -9.94
C LYS A 7 -6.22 -27.13 -9.97
N LYS A 8 -6.43 -27.73 -11.16
CA LYS A 8 -6.45 -29.19 -11.33
C LYS A 8 -5.11 -29.86 -11.00
N LYS A 9 -3.98 -29.24 -11.36
CA LYS A 9 -2.64 -29.84 -11.22
C LYS A 9 -1.96 -29.53 -9.90
N LEU A 10 -2.18 -28.34 -9.35
CA LEU A 10 -1.47 -27.84 -8.18
C LEU A 10 -2.38 -27.63 -6.95
N GLY A 11 -3.70 -27.80 -7.11
CA GLY A 11 -4.70 -27.50 -6.08
C GLY A 11 -4.98 -26.00 -5.95
N ASP A 12 -5.67 -25.61 -4.88
CA ASP A 12 -5.90 -24.20 -4.57
C ASP A 12 -4.58 -23.54 -4.15
N LYS A 13 -4.15 -22.54 -4.93
CA LYS A 13 -2.96 -21.72 -4.65
C LYS A 13 -3.37 -20.30 -4.26
N GLN A 14 -2.65 -19.75 -3.30
CA GLN A 14 -2.80 -18.36 -2.87
C GLN A 14 -2.05 -17.46 -3.85
N VAL A 15 -2.77 -17.00 -4.87
CA VAL A 15 -2.28 -16.04 -5.85
C VAL A 15 -2.87 -14.67 -5.52
N ILE A 16 -2.04 -13.64 -5.54
CA ILE A 16 -2.48 -12.24 -5.51
C ILE A 16 -2.37 -11.73 -6.94
N ALA A 17 -3.47 -11.17 -7.46
CA ALA A 17 -3.45 -10.54 -8.77
C ALA A 17 -2.91 -9.12 -8.64
N GLU A 18 -1.82 -8.82 -9.33
CA GLU A 18 -1.44 -7.43 -9.60
C GLU A 18 -2.37 -6.91 -10.70
N ASP A 19 -3.35 -6.11 -10.29
CA ASP A 19 -4.42 -5.56 -11.13
C ASP A 19 -4.41 -4.02 -11.11
N LEU A 20 -3.22 -3.41 -11.05
CA LEU A 20 -3.07 -1.97 -11.08
C LEU A 20 -3.15 -1.44 -12.53
N GLY A 21 -3.44 -0.15 -12.67
CA GLY A 21 -3.55 0.51 -13.98
C GLY A 21 -4.93 0.33 -14.64
N LEU A 22 -4.95 0.33 -15.98
CA LEU A 22 -6.18 0.29 -16.76
C LEU A 22 -6.71 -1.15 -16.87
N LEU A 23 -7.76 -1.46 -16.10
CA LEU A 23 -8.41 -2.75 -16.15
C LEU A 23 -9.47 -2.81 -17.25
N THR A 24 -9.27 -3.71 -18.22
CA THR A 24 -10.28 -4.01 -19.23
C THR A 24 -11.39 -4.90 -18.65
N PRO A 25 -12.61 -4.89 -19.22
CA PRO A 25 -13.69 -5.76 -18.76
C PRO A 25 -13.36 -7.26 -18.75
N SER A 26 -12.45 -7.72 -19.62
CA SER A 26 -12.00 -9.11 -19.64
C SER A 26 -11.14 -9.46 -18.42
N VAL A 27 -10.29 -8.53 -17.96
CA VAL A 27 -9.46 -8.71 -16.75
C VAL A 27 -10.34 -8.73 -15.50
N LEU A 28 -11.32 -7.84 -15.41
CA LEU A 28 -12.27 -7.83 -14.28
C LEU A 28 -13.08 -9.14 -14.19
N ARG A 29 -13.53 -9.67 -15.34
CA ARG A 29 -14.19 -10.99 -15.39
C ARG A 29 -13.25 -12.12 -14.99
N LEU A 30 -11.98 -12.06 -15.41
CA LEU A 30 -10.98 -13.06 -15.04
C LEU A 30 -10.75 -13.07 -13.53
N LEU A 31 -10.52 -11.90 -12.93
CA LEU A 31 -10.30 -11.73 -11.49
C LEU A 31 -11.50 -12.24 -10.68
N LYS A 32 -12.72 -11.86 -11.09
CA LYS A 32 -13.96 -12.33 -10.46
C LYS A 32 -14.11 -13.85 -10.55
N ARG A 33 -13.74 -14.45 -11.69
CA ARG A 33 -13.83 -15.90 -11.92
C ARG A 33 -12.79 -16.68 -11.12
N THR A 34 -11.56 -16.19 -11.01
CA THR A 34 -10.51 -16.86 -10.24
C THR A 34 -10.70 -16.71 -8.74
N GLY A 35 -11.33 -15.62 -8.30
CA GLY A 35 -11.52 -15.30 -6.88
C GLY A 35 -10.24 -14.84 -6.18
N TYR A 36 -9.17 -14.56 -6.93
CA TYR A 36 -7.93 -14.06 -6.35
C TYR A 36 -8.09 -12.61 -5.87
N PRO A 37 -7.47 -12.22 -4.75
CA PRO A 37 -7.47 -10.84 -4.30
C PRO A 37 -6.69 -9.96 -5.28
N GLY A 38 -7.28 -8.81 -5.62
CA GLY A 38 -6.59 -7.71 -6.29
C GLY A 38 -5.81 -6.83 -5.31
N MET A 39 -5.09 -5.84 -5.83
CA MET A 39 -4.27 -4.89 -5.07
C MET A 39 -4.96 -3.53 -4.93
N LYS A 40 -4.73 -2.89 -3.78
CA LYS A 40 -5.14 -1.51 -3.50
C LYS A 40 -3.94 -0.70 -3.00
N VAL A 41 -3.56 0.35 -3.71
CA VAL A 41 -2.40 1.18 -3.34
C VAL A 41 -2.87 2.55 -2.90
N LEU A 42 -2.69 2.90 -1.62
CA LEU A 42 -3.16 4.16 -1.05
C LEU A 42 -2.55 5.39 -1.72
N GLN A 43 -1.33 5.31 -2.23
CA GLN A 43 -0.73 6.42 -3.00
C GLN A 43 -1.51 6.76 -4.30
N PHE A 44 -2.42 5.89 -4.76
CA PHE A 44 -3.32 6.16 -5.89
C PHE A 44 -4.72 6.61 -5.45
N ALA A 45 -4.98 6.69 -4.14
CA ALA A 45 -6.29 6.99 -3.58
C ALA A 45 -6.65 8.48 -3.64
N PHE A 46 -5.66 9.35 -3.56
CA PHE A 46 -5.87 10.77 -3.27
C PHE A 46 -5.70 11.62 -4.53
N CYS A 47 -6.74 11.63 -5.37
CA CYS A 47 -6.92 12.60 -6.44
C CYS A 47 -8.16 13.45 -6.11
N ALA A 48 -8.00 14.76 -5.91
CA ALA A 48 -9.09 15.62 -5.45
C ALA A 48 -10.23 15.80 -6.49
N LYS A 49 -9.99 15.44 -7.75
CA LYS A 49 -10.93 15.68 -8.86
C LYS A 49 -11.71 14.45 -9.30
N ASP A 50 -11.33 13.25 -8.85
CA ASP A 50 -11.87 11.99 -9.35
C ASP A 50 -12.24 11.04 -8.21
N GLU A 51 -13.28 10.25 -8.41
CA GLU A 51 -13.55 9.11 -7.55
C GLU A 51 -12.44 8.06 -7.70
N SER A 52 -11.88 7.61 -6.57
CA SER A 52 -10.80 6.61 -6.59
C SER A 52 -11.24 5.28 -5.99
N ALA A 53 -11.11 4.22 -6.79
CA ALA A 53 -11.28 2.83 -6.35
C ALA A 53 -10.22 2.36 -5.34
N TYR A 54 -9.23 3.21 -5.04
CA TYR A 54 -8.16 2.99 -4.06
C TYR A 54 -8.42 3.66 -2.71
N LEU A 55 -9.53 4.41 -2.57
CA LEU A 55 -9.94 4.95 -1.28
C LEU A 55 -10.47 3.83 -0.36
N PRO A 56 -10.08 3.78 0.92
CA PRO A 56 -10.46 2.73 1.85
C PRO A 56 -11.95 2.39 1.93
N GLN A 57 -12.86 3.36 1.82
CA GLN A 57 -14.31 3.11 1.85
C GLN A 57 -14.83 2.34 0.62
N ASN A 58 -14.05 2.32 -0.47
CA ASN A 58 -14.38 1.64 -1.72
C ASN A 58 -13.77 0.23 -1.78
N HIS A 59 -13.07 -0.22 -0.73
CA HIS A 59 -12.43 -1.54 -0.70
C HIS A 59 -13.41 -2.66 -0.40
N ILE A 60 -13.08 -3.86 -0.88
CA ILE A 60 -13.74 -5.12 -0.48
C ILE A 60 -12.79 -5.94 0.39
N LYS A 61 -13.30 -6.94 1.09
CA LYS A 61 -12.47 -7.82 1.94
C LYS A 61 -11.37 -8.54 1.15
N ASN A 62 -11.74 -9.20 0.04
CA ASN A 62 -10.82 -9.96 -0.80
C ASN A 62 -9.90 -9.06 -1.66
N CYS A 63 -9.06 -8.27 -1.02
CA CYS A 63 -8.00 -7.49 -1.64
C CYS A 63 -6.80 -7.36 -0.70
N VAL A 64 -5.67 -6.93 -1.28
CA VAL A 64 -4.43 -6.65 -0.56
C VAL A 64 -4.14 -5.16 -0.65
N ILE A 65 -4.14 -4.49 0.51
CA ILE A 65 -3.85 -3.06 0.59
C ILE A 65 -2.37 -2.79 0.84
N TYR A 66 -1.83 -1.78 0.18
CA TYR A 66 -0.48 -1.26 0.31
C TYR A 66 -0.54 0.24 0.58
N THR A 67 0.43 0.77 1.32
CA THR A 67 0.67 2.22 1.30
C THR A 67 1.21 2.61 -0.08
N GLY A 68 2.33 2.01 -0.46
CA GLY A 68 2.95 2.02 -1.79
C GLY A 68 3.58 0.66 -2.10
N THR A 69 3.94 0.41 -3.35
CA THR A 69 4.73 -0.76 -3.76
C THR A 69 6.23 -0.41 -3.82
N HIS A 70 7.04 -1.30 -4.39
CA HIS A 70 8.46 -1.04 -4.63
C HIS A 70 8.71 -0.06 -5.80
N ASP A 71 7.74 0.09 -6.71
CA ASP A 71 7.79 1.03 -7.84
C ASP A 71 7.36 2.44 -7.47
N ASN A 72 6.63 2.56 -6.36
CA ASN A 72 6.26 3.83 -5.77
C ASN A 72 7.45 4.48 -5.04
N ASP A 73 7.38 5.79 -4.87
CA ASP A 73 8.24 6.49 -3.93
C ASP A 73 7.84 6.16 -2.48
N THR A 74 8.69 6.50 -1.51
CA THR A 74 8.29 6.41 -0.10
C THR A 74 7.10 7.31 0.15
N THR A 75 6.19 6.89 1.05
CA THR A 75 4.97 7.64 1.34
C THR A 75 5.27 9.06 1.82
N LEU A 76 6.39 9.27 2.53
CA LEU A 76 6.81 10.60 2.94
C LEU A 76 7.12 11.51 1.74
N SER A 77 7.93 11.04 0.80
CA SER A 77 8.32 11.84 -0.36
C SER A 77 7.16 12.01 -1.33
N TRP A 78 6.43 10.94 -1.62
CA TRP A 78 5.21 11.01 -2.43
C TRP A 78 4.22 12.06 -1.88
N TYR A 79 3.97 12.08 -0.56
CA TYR A 79 3.03 13.03 0.05
C TYR A 79 3.50 14.50 -0.08
N ARG A 80 4.81 14.75 0.02
CA ARG A 80 5.40 16.08 -0.15
C ARG A 80 5.32 16.57 -1.59
N ASP A 81 5.40 15.64 -2.55
CA ASP A 81 5.40 15.97 -3.97
C ASP A 81 3.98 16.08 -4.57
N LEU A 82 2.93 15.70 -3.81
CA LEU A 82 1.54 15.92 -4.20
C LEU A 82 1.25 17.39 -4.56
N SER A 83 0.26 17.58 -5.42
CA SER A 83 -0.32 18.90 -5.63
C SER A 83 -0.93 19.44 -4.33
N ALA A 84 -1.07 20.76 -4.19
CA ALA A 84 -1.67 21.35 -2.99
C ALA A 84 -3.12 20.87 -2.77
N ALA A 85 -3.87 20.62 -3.85
CA ALA A 85 -5.24 20.12 -3.78
C ALA A 85 -5.28 18.66 -3.31
N ASP A 86 -4.46 17.78 -3.89
CA ASP A 86 -4.43 16.36 -3.54
C ASP A 86 -3.88 16.14 -2.12
N ARG A 87 -2.85 16.90 -1.74
CA ARG A 87 -2.33 16.86 -0.36
C ARG A 87 -3.37 17.32 0.65
N ARG A 88 -4.13 18.38 0.36
CA ARG A 88 -5.23 18.82 1.22
C ARG A 88 -6.29 17.74 1.36
N PHE A 89 -6.72 17.15 0.25
CA PHE A 89 -7.68 16.05 0.26
C PHE A 89 -7.16 14.84 1.07
N ALA A 90 -5.91 14.42 0.87
CA ALA A 90 -5.28 13.36 1.65
C ALA A 90 -5.23 13.69 3.15
N SER A 91 -4.92 14.95 3.49
CA SER A 91 -4.85 15.42 4.88
C SER A 91 -6.20 15.38 5.57
N GLU A 92 -7.24 15.89 4.90
CA GLU A 92 -8.61 15.89 5.40
C GLU A 92 -9.12 14.45 5.57
N TYR A 93 -8.97 13.61 4.54
CA TYR A 93 -9.44 12.23 4.55
C TYR A 93 -8.75 11.39 5.65
N LEU A 94 -7.44 11.54 5.81
CA LEU A 94 -6.66 10.78 6.79
C LEU A 94 -6.58 11.45 8.17
N ASN A 95 -7.21 12.61 8.33
CA ASN A 95 -7.15 13.45 9.52
C ASN A 95 -5.69 13.75 9.97
N ILE A 96 -4.87 14.17 9.01
CA ILE A 96 -3.49 14.60 9.24
C ILE A 96 -3.50 16.06 9.72
N PRO A 97 -2.99 16.37 10.92
CA PRO A 97 -3.04 17.71 11.47
C PRO A 97 -2.06 18.65 10.73
N ALA A 98 -2.42 19.93 10.68
CA ALA A 98 -1.50 20.98 10.25
C ALA A 98 -0.23 20.99 11.13
N GLY A 99 0.94 21.18 10.53
CA GLY A 99 2.21 21.19 11.25
C GLY A 99 2.68 19.82 11.74
N VAL A 100 2.07 18.72 11.27
CA VAL A 100 2.55 17.35 11.54
C VAL A 100 4.04 17.23 11.18
N LYS A 101 4.79 16.50 12.01
CA LYS A 101 6.19 16.20 11.72
C LYS A 101 6.25 15.18 10.59
N ASP A 102 7.20 15.36 9.68
CA ASP A 102 7.43 14.42 8.57
C ASP A 102 7.58 12.97 9.01
N ALA A 103 8.24 12.75 10.14
CA ALA A 103 8.43 11.41 10.71
C ALA A 103 7.11 10.70 11.05
N ASP A 104 6.02 11.44 11.21
CA ASP A 104 4.71 10.91 11.54
C ASP A 104 3.78 10.75 10.32
N ILE A 105 4.04 11.46 9.20
CA ILE A 105 3.19 11.42 8.00
C ILE A 105 2.92 9.98 7.51
N PRO A 106 3.92 9.12 7.27
CA PRO A 106 3.67 7.75 6.79
C PRO A 106 2.79 6.93 7.75
N TRP A 107 2.80 7.23 9.05
CA TRP A 107 2.01 6.48 10.03
C TRP A 107 0.50 6.71 9.92
N TYR A 108 0.06 7.81 9.31
CA TYR A 108 -1.36 8.02 8.98
C TYR A 108 -1.81 7.09 7.85
N PHE A 109 -0.95 6.88 6.85
CA PHE A 109 -1.19 5.92 5.77
C PHE A 109 -1.12 4.48 6.27
N ILE A 110 -0.13 4.14 7.09
CA ILE A 110 -0.03 2.81 7.73
C ILE A 110 -1.28 2.53 8.57
N ARG A 111 -1.72 3.51 9.37
CA ARG A 111 -2.96 3.38 10.15
C ARG A 111 -4.16 3.11 9.25
N SER A 112 -4.32 3.88 8.16
CA SER A 112 -5.42 3.69 7.21
C SER A 112 -5.37 2.32 6.52
N ALA A 113 -4.17 1.86 6.15
CA ALA A 113 -3.97 0.54 5.56
C ALA A 113 -4.40 -0.57 6.53
N LEU A 114 -3.98 -0.48 7.81
CA LEU A 114 -4.35 -1.44 8.83
C LEU A 114 -5.83 -1.34 9.23
N ALA A 115 -6.46 -0.15 9.15
CA ALA A 115 -7.87 0.02 9.47
C ALA A 115 -8.82 -0.40 8.33
N SER A 116 -8.30 -0.59 7.10
CA SER A 116 -9.11 -0.97 5.94
C SER A 116 -9.79 -2.33 6.12
N VAL A 117 -10.85 -2.57 5.36
CA VAL A 117 -11.56 -3.86 5.31
C VAL A 117 -10.79 -4.96 4.57
N ALA A 118 -9.68 -4.63 3.89
CA ALA A 118 -8.84 -5.57 3.16
C ALA A 118 -8.34 -6.73 4.05
N ASP A 119 -8.40 -7.96 3.56
CA ASP A 119 -7.97 -9.16 4.28
C ASP A 119 -6.46 -9.13 4.58
N THR A 120 -5.66 -8.52 3.69
CA THR A 120 -4.21 -8.38 3.87
C THR A 120 -3.77 -6.94 3.72
N ALA A 121 -2.93 -6.45 4.63
CA ALA A 121 -2.27 -5.16 4.54
C ALA A 121 -0.74 -5.34 4.51
N ILE A 122 -0.07 -4.75 3.52
CA ILE A 122 1.37 -4.85 3.32
C ILE A 122 1.98 -3.44 3.37
N ILE A 123 2.97 -3.27 4.25
CA ILE A 123 3.62 -1.98 4.48
C ILE A 123 5.10 -2.08 4.09
N PRO A 124 5.60 -1.26 3.15
CA PRO A 124 7.02 -1.16 2.86
C PRO A 124 7.81 -0.73 4.09
N MET A 125 9.00 -1.31 4.26
CA MET A 125 9.83 -1.06 5.42
C MET A 125 10.33 0.40 5.46
N GLN A 126 10.47 1.03 4.30
CA GLN A 126 10.78 2.46 4.15
C GLN A 126 9.74 3.36 4.82
N ASP A 127 8.46 3.00 4.75
CA ASP A 127 7.36 3.77 5.34
C ASP A 127 7.34 3.62 6.86
N VAL A 128 7.54 2.41 7.39
CA VAL A 128 7.66 2.18 8.84
C VAL A 128 8.86 2.94 9.43
N LEU A 129 9.92 3.11 8.65
CA LEU A 129 11.10 3.88 9.03
C LEU A 129 10.95 5.39 8.77
N SER A 130 9.87 5.82 8.12
CA SER A 130 9.60 7.18 7.67
C SER A 130 10.74 7.79 6.84
N LEU A 131 11.27 7.02 5.89
CA LEU A 131 12.42 7.43 5.07
C LEU A 131 12.00 8.32 3.88
N PRO A 132 12.86 9.26 3.46
CA PRO A 132 12.62 10.09 2.28
C PRO A 132 12.97 9.34 0.97
N HIS A 133 12.78 10.01 -0.17
CA HIS A 133 13.02 9.57 -1.55
C HIS A 133 14.31 8.76 -1.76
N LYS A 134 15.41 9.09 -1.05
CA LYS A 134 16.67 8.35 -1.13
C LYS A 134 16.54 6.86 -0.76
N ALA A 135 15.43 6.44 -0.16
CA ALA A 135 15.11 5.06 0.16
C ALA A 135 14.18 4.37 -0.86
N ARG A 136 13.75 5.06 -1.92
CA ARG A 136 12.95 4.47 -3.00
C ARG A 136 13.65 3.22 -3.56
N MET A 137 12.88 2.15 -3.78
CA MET A 137 13.43 0.88 -4.22
C MET A 137 13.66 0.87 -5.73
N ASN A 138 12.64 1.23 -6.51
CA ASN A 138 12.71 1.26 -7.95
C ASN A 138 12.04 2.52 -8.50
N THR A 139 12.65 3.11 -9.53
CA THR A 139 12.01 4.11 -10.39
C THR A 139 11.73 3.43 -11.73
N PRO A 140 10.47 3.18 -12.08
CA PRO A 140 10.12 2.55 -13.35
C PRO A 140 10.71 3.29 -14.55
N SER A 141 11.07 2.55 -15.60
CA SER A 141 11.63 3.09 -16.86
C SER A 141 12.98 3.82 -16.73
N THR A 142 13.77 3.54 -15.70
CA THR A 142 15.15 4.05 -15.57
C THR A 142 16.18 2.93 -15.56
N ILE A 143 17.43 3.26 -15.93
CA ILE A 143 18.57 2.34 -15.94
C ILE A 143 19.53 2.76 -14.83
N GLY A 144 19.95 1.81 -13.99
CA GLY A 144 20.88 2.04 -12.87
C GLY A 144 20.21 2.66 -11.63
N GLY A 145 20.85 2.51 -10.46
CA GLY A 145 20.40 3.10 -9.18
C GLY A 145 19.21 2.39 -8.49
N ASN A 146 18.47 1.54 -9.20
CA ASN A 146 17.35 0.77 -8.66
C ASN A 146 17.81 -0.49 -7.90
N TRP A 147 16.96 -1.00 -6.99
CA TRP A 147 17.16 -2.26 -6.25
C TRP A 147 18.34 -2.28 -5.28
N GLN A 148 18.83 -1.10 -4.90
CA GLN A 148 20.02 -0.94 -4.05
C GLN A 148 19.70 -0.62 -2.59
N TRP A 149 18.44 -0.26 -2.27
CA TRP A 149 18.08 0.11 -0.91
C TRP A 149 18.24 -1.08 0.04
N ARG A 150 18.92 -0.82 1.17
CA ARG A 150 19.10 -1.79 2.25
C ARG A 150 18.80 -1.13 3.58
N MET A 151 18.04 -1.83 4.42
CA MET A 151 17.80 -1.39 5.79
C MET A 151 19.11 -1.41 6.58
N LYS A 152 19.46 -0.28 7.20
CA LYS A 152 20.61 -0.20 8.12
C LYS A 152 20.34 -1.05 9.37
N ARG A 153 21.39 -1.69 9.89
CA ARG A 153 21.33 -2.41 11.17
C ARG A 153 20.82 -1.45 12.27
N GLY A 154 19.86 -1.92 13.06
CA GLY A 154 19.27 -1.13 14.15
C GLY A 154 18.22 -0.08 13.74
N ALA A 155 17.93 0.10 12.45
CA ALA A 155 16.96 1.11 12.00
C ALA A 155 15.53 0.84 12.52
N PHE A 156 15.14 -0.43 12.63
CA PHE A 156 13.85 -0.85 13.19
C PHE A 156 13.90 -0.91 14.72
N SER A 157 13.98 0.27 15.34
CA SER A 157 14.08 0.44 16.79
C SER A 157 12.90 -0.15 17.55
N LYS A 158 13.08 -0.44 18.85
CA LYS A 158 12.02 -0.97 19.72
C LYS A 158 10.79 -0.07 19.75
N THR A 159 10.96 1.25 19.69
CA THR A 159 9.86 2.22 19.58
C THR A 159 9.02 1.99 18.34
N ARG A 160 9.64 1.81 17.16
CA ARG A 160 8.92 1.54 15.90
C ARG A 160 8.25 0.17 15.92
N GLN A 161 8.94 -0.84 16.45
CA GLN A 161 8.36 -2.19 16.62
C GLN A 161 7.09 -2.13 17.49
N ASN A 162 7.15 -1.45 18.63
CA ASN A 162 6.02 -1.32 19.54
C ASN A 162 4.89 -0.49 18.92
N LYS A 163 5.20 0.58 18.18
CA LYS A 163 4.20 1.39 17.46
C LYS A 163 3.47 0.55 16.40
N LEU A 164 4.21 -0.21 15.58
CA LEU A 164 3.63 -1.11 14.58
C LEU A 164 2.80 -2.21 15.23
N LYS A 165 3.35 -2.91 16.25
CA LYS A 165 2.64 -3.94 17.01
C LYS A 165 1.32 -3.41 17.57
N LYS A 166 1.33 -2.25 18.23
CA LYS A 166 0.13 -1.62 18.78
C LYS A 166 -0.94 -1.35 17.72
N LEU A 167 -0.56 -0.84 16.55
CA LEU A 167 -1.53 -0.62 15.46
C LEU A 167 -2.06 -1.94 14.90
N THR A 168 -1.18 -2.93 14.71
CA THR A 168 -1.57 -4.26 14.24
C THR A 168 -2.57 -4.93 15.20
N GLU A 169 -2.35 -4.84 16.52
CA GLU A 169 -3.28 -5.34 17.53
C GLU A 169 -4.59 -4.54 17.56
N LEU A 170 -4.51 -3.20 17.56
CA LEU A 170 -5.67 -2.30 17.59
C LEU A 170 -6.67 -2.59 16.47
N TYR A 171 -6.17 -2.91 15.27
CA TYR A 171 -7.01 -3.19 14.10
C TYR A 171 -7.25 -4.68 13.88
N GLY A 172 -7.00 -5.54 14.87
CA GLY A 172 -7.34 -6.97 14.80
C GLY A 172 -6.54 -7.75 13.75
N ARG A 173 -5.30 -7.31 13.45
CA ARG A 173 -4.41 -7.94 12.46
C ARG A 173 -3.24 -8.71 13.10
N ALA A 174 -3.18 -8.75 14.42
CA ALA A 174 -2.24 -9.62 15.13
C ALA A 174 -2.80 -11.05 15.15
N ARG A 175 -1.93 -12.05 14.95
CA ARG A 175 -2.30 -13.42 15.28
C ARG A 175 -2.52 -13.50 16.79
N ILE A 176 -3.72 -13.88 17.19
CA ILE A 176 -4.07 -14.23 18.56
C ILE A 176 -3.47 -15.61 18.87
#